data_AF-A0A7L3X0I4-F1
#
_entry.id   AF-A0A7L3X0I4-F1
#
_cell.length_a   1.000
_cell.length_b   1.000
_cell.length_c   1.000
_cell.angle_alpha   90.00
_cell.angle_beta   90.00
_cell.angle_gamma   90.00
#
_symmetry.space_group_name_H-M   'P 1'
#
loop_
_entity.id
_entity.type
_entity.pdbx_description
1 polymer ?
#
loop_
_entity_poly.entity_id
_entity_poly.type
_entity_poly.pdbx_seq_one_letter_code
_entity_poly.pdbx_strand_id
1 'polypeptide(L)'
;GLRVLDNLPAPSLPCEQDRLRDFMGRRERGELLIQKINKLQEKLLKKMQLSVSKDGFVHFGDTVMLLNPDSKSSVKNCPGACVRLTLAINLDEISIYSFKSLEAPCGVSAVESVDPVARNTFCILSVDGAPASEPIRFGQKFSLGTTGGASDRMLYLASDHKSFIRFAKKSHLQQVFLTDELSYLTCWQAAFLDPQLRLEHEGFPVP
;
A
#
# COMPACT_ATOMS: atom_id res chain seq x y z
N GLY A 1 -49.25 33.19 -48.59
CA GLY A 1 -49.24 31.84 -48.03
C GLY A 1 -47.87 31.58 -47.43
N LEU A 2 -47.78 31.59 -46.10
CA LEU A 2 -46.56 31.19 -45.37
C LEU A 2 -46.78 29.77 -44.83
N ARG A 3 -45.86 28.85 -45.15
CA ARG A 3 -45.60 27.66 -44.30
C ARG A 3 -44.09 27.40 -44.26
N VAL A 4 -43.51 27.61 -43.08
CA VAL A 4 -42.99 26.59 -42.15
C VAL A 4 -41.63 26.06 -42.60
N LEU A 5 -40.58 26.57 -41.97
CA LEU A 5 -39.27 25.93 -41.86
C LEU A 5 -38.57 26.39 -40.57
N ASP A 6 -39.25 26.19 -39.44
CA ASP A 6 -38.62 26.24 -38.12
C ASP A 6 -39.15 25.04 -37.33
N ASN A 7 -38.35 23.99 -37.26
CA ASN A 7 -38.39 22.95 -36.22
C ASN A 7 -37.20 22.01 -36.41
N LEU A 8 -36.01 22.50 -36.04
CA LEU A 8 -34.96 21.61 -35.56
C LEU A 8 -35.27 21.34 -34.07
N PRO A 9 -35.33 20.08 -33.62
CA PRO A 9 -35.59 19.78 -32.21
C PRO A 9 -34.41 20.27 -31.38
N ALA A 10 -34.65 21.23 -30.49
CA ALA A 10 -33.71 21.57 -29.44
C ALA A 10 -33.46 20.34 -28.55
N PRO A 11 -32.22 19.99 -28.20
CA PRO A 11 -31.96 18.91 -27.25
C PRO A 11 -32.72 19.22 -25.93
N SER A 12 -33.46 18.22 -25.47
CA SER A 12 -34.53 18.32 -24.48
C SER A 12 -34.07 18.78 -23.09
N LEU A 13 -34.43 20.01 -22.71
CA LEU A 13 -34.26 20.62 -21.38
C LEU A 13 -34.64 19.76 -20.15
N PRO A 14 -35.67 18.88 -20.18
CA PRO A 14 -36.02 18.03 -19.04
C PRO A 14 -34.93 17.02 -18.65
N CYS A 15 -34.21 16.47 -19.64
CA CYS A 15 -33.17 15.47 -19.41
C CYS A 15 -31.98 16.06 -18.63
N GLU A 16 -31.61 17.31 -18.92
CA GLU A 16 -30.52 18.00 -18.23
C GLU A 16 -30.86 18.31 -16.76
N GLN A 17 -32.11 18.68 -16.46
CA GLN A 17 -32.56 18.95 -15.10
C GLN A 17 -32.58 17.69 -14.22
N ASP A 18 -33.00 16.55 -14.78
CA ASP A 18 -33.02 15.28 -14.06
C ASP A 18 -31.60 14.77 -13.76
N ARG A 19 -30.66 14.92 -14.71
CA ARG A 19 -29.23 14.62 -14.49
C ARG A 19 -28.62 15.48 -13.39
N LEU A 20 -28.95 16.77 -13.36
CA LEU A 20 -28.49 17.68 -12.31
C LEU A 20 -29.07 17.29 -10.95
N ARG A 21 -30.35 16.91 -10.89
CA ARG A 21 -31.00 16.50 -9.64
C ARG A 21 -30.41 15.21 -9.08
N ASP A 22 -30.13 14.21 -9.93
CA ASP A 22 -29.44 12.99 -9.52
C ASP A 22 -28.03 13.30 -9.01
N PHE A 23 -27.28 14.14 -9.72
CA PHE A 23 -25.95 14.57 -9.29
C PHE A 23 -25.98 15.25 -7.91
N MET A 24 -26.90 16.18 -7.69
CA MET A 24 -27.04 16.90 -6.42
C MET A 24 -27.40 15.95 -5.29
N GLY A 25 -28.34 15.02 -5.51
CA GLY A 25 -28.68 14.00 -4.52
C GLY A 25 -27.51 13.07 -4.19
N ARG A 26 -26.75 12.62 -5.19
CA ARG A 26 -25.54 11.81 -4.99
C ARG A 26 -24.45 12.58 -4.26
N ARG A 27 -24.30 13.88 -4.53
CA ARG A 27 -23.35 14.77 -3.82
C ARG A 27 -23.69 14.91 -2.35
N GLU A 28 -24.96 15.12 -2.01
CA GLU A 28 -25.43 15.23 -0.63
C GLU A 28 -25.22 13.93 0.15
N ARG A 29 -25.45 12.78 -0.49
CA ARG A 29 -25.17 11.46 0.11
C ARG A 29 -23.68 11.10 0.16
N GLY A 30 -22.79 11.91 -0.42
CA GLY A 30 -21.36 11.59 -0.47
C GLY A 30 -21.01 10.45 -1.42
N GLU A 31 -21.86 10.19 -2.40
CA GLU A 31 -21.77 9.05 -3.34
C GLU A 31 -21.00 9.39 -4.62
N LEU A 32 -20.56 10.63 -4.79
CA LEU A 32 -19.73 11.00 -5.94
C LEU A 32 -18.37 10.31 -5.83
N LEU A 33 -17.89 9.79 -6.95
CA LEU A 33 -16.58 9.13 -7.06
C LEU A 33 -15.47 9.99 -6.44
N ILE A 34 -15.44 11.29 -6.75
CA ILE A 34 -14.44 12.23 -6.21
C ILE A 34 -14.50 12.36 -4.68
N GLN A 35 -15.69 12.42 -4.09
CA GLN A 35 -15.84 12.53 -2.63
C GLN A 35 -15.31 11.27 -1.95
N LYS A 36 -15.59 10.11 -2.56
CA LYS A 36 -15.15 8.85 -2.01
C LYS A 36 -13.63 8.63 -2.19
N ILE A 37 -13.05 9.04 -3.34
CA ILE A 37 -11.59 9.04 -3.57
C ILE A 37 -10.90 9.89 -2.50
N ASN A 38 -11.39 11.11 -2.28
CA ASN A 38 -10.79 12.03 -1.31
C ASN A 38 -10.80 11.42 0.10
N LYS A 39 -11.92 10.83 0.54
CA LYS A 39 -12.00 10.14 1.83
C LYS A 39 -10.98 9.00 1.97
N LEU A 40 -10.75 8.24 0.90
CA LEU A 40 -9.77 7.15 0.91
C LEU A 40 -8.34 7.68 0.93
N GLN A 41 -8.05 8.71 0.13
CA GLN A 41 -6.76 9.39 0.13
C GLN A 41 -6.45 10.00 1.51
N GLU A 42 -7.41 10.65 2.16
CA GLU A 42 -7.26 11.19 3.51
C GLU A 42 -6.87 10.10 4.53
N LYS A 43 -7.47 8.91 4.45
CA LYS A 43 -7.10 7.78 5.31
C LYS A 43 -5.69 7.26 5.04
N LEU A 44 -5.34 7.06 3.78
CA LEU A 44 -4.04 6.48 3.38
C LEU A 44 -2.88 7.46 3.55
N LEU A 45 -3.12 8.76 3.35
CA LEU A 45 -2.13 9.82 3.51
C LEU A 45 -2.13 10.40 4.92
N LYS A 46 -2.93 9.84 5.84
CA LYS A 46 -2.88 10.17 7.26
C LYS A 46 -1.45 9.98 7.74
N LYS A 47 -0.86 11.04 8.30
CA LYS A 47 0.50 11.02 8.86
C LYS A 47 0.56 10.02 10.00
N MET A 48 1.63 9.24 10.02
CA MET A 48 1.90 8.23 11.03
C MET A 48 3.18 8.57 11.77
N GLN A 49 3.25 8.17 13.04
CA GLN A 49 4.48 8.25 13.82
C GLN A 49 5.18 6.89 13.78
N LEU A 50 6.46 6.90 13.45
CA LEU A 50 7.29 5.69 13.50
C LEU A 50 7.73 5.44 14.94
N SER A 51 7.95 4.17 15.27
CA SER A 51 8.59 3.81 16.53
C SER A 51 10.00 4.36 16.59
N VAL A 52 10.37 4.91 17.74
CA VAL A 52 11.76 5.29 18.04
C VAL A 52 12.41 4.14 18.80
N SER A 53 13.49 3.60 18.25
CA SER A 53 14.25 2.54 18.92
C SER A 53 14.85 3.04 20.23
N LYS A 54 14.79 2.21 21.27
CA LYS A 54 15.28 2.54 22.63
C LYS A 54 16.75 2.19 22.85
N ASP A 55 17.21 1.17 22.15
CA ASP A 55 18.49 0.48 22.34
C ASP A 55 19.29 0.31 21.04
N GLY A 56 18.77 0.84 19.92
CA GLY A 56 19.38 0.73 18.60
C GLY A 56 18.99 -0.52 17.83
N PHE A 57 17.98 -1.28 18.29
CA PHE A 57 17.44 -2.44 17.58
C PHE A 57 15.96 -2.27 17.26
N VAL A 58 15.53 -3.05 16.26
CA VAL A 58 14.13 -3.13 15.83
C VAL A 58 13.39 -4.18 16.66
N HIS A 59 12.21 -3.81 17.17
CA HIS A 59 11.43 -4.66 18.07
C HIS A 59 10.13 -5.15 17.43
N PHE A 60 9.57 -6.22 17.97
CA PHE A 60 8.18 -6.56 17.68
C PHE A 60 7.25 -5.41 18.12
N GLY A 61 6.12 -5.23 17.44
CA GLY A 61 5.22 -4.10 17.65
C GLY A 61 5.70 -2.75 17.09
N ASP A 62 6.95 -2.64 16.62
CA ASP A 62 7.44 -1.39 16.07
C ASP A 62 6.75 -1.02 14.76
N THR A 63 6.41 0.28 14.63
CA THR A 63 5.91 0.86 13.39
C THR A 63 7.09 1.41 12.57
N VAL A 64 7.34 0.81 11.41
CA VAL A 64 8.51 1.05 10.56
C VAL A 64 8.11 1.38 9.13
N MET A 65 9.09 1.87 8.36
CA MET A 65 9.01 1.98 6.91
C MET A 65 10.06 1.09 6.27
N LEU A 66 9.68 0.40 5.20
CA LEU A 66 10.63 -0.39 4.40
C LEU A 66 11.18 0.49 3.30
N LEU A 67 12.42 0.92 3.49
CA LEU A 67 13.16 1.74 2.55
C LEU A 67 14.08 0.86 1.72
N ASN A 68 14.00 0.98 0.40
CA ASN A 68 15.05 0.50 -0.49
C ASN A 68 16.22 1.50 -0.43
N PRO A 69 17.39 1.10 0.10
CA PRO A 69 18.56 1.97 0.06
C PRO A 69 18.90 2.26 -1.41
N ASP A 70 19.27 3.50 -1.71
CA ASP A 70 19.62 3.90 -3.07
C ASP A 70 20.62 2.91 -3.67
N SER A 71 20.21 2.22 -4.75
CA SER A 71 21.20 1.55 -5.58
C SER A 71 22.04 2.67 -6.16
N LYS A 72 23.31 2.75 -5.77
CA LYS A 72 24.32 3.41 -6.60
C LYS A 72 24.34 2.61 -7.91
N SER A 73 23.46 2.94 -8.85
CA SER A 73 23.43 2.26 -10.12
C SER A 73 24.80 2.52 -10.75
N SER A 74 25.52 1.45 -11.06
CA SER A 74 26.81 1.51 -11.75
C SER A 74 26.67 1.98 -13.21
N VAL A 75 25.46 2.39 -13.62
CA VAL A 75 25.15 2.89 -14.95
C VAL A 75 25.33 4.40 -14.97
N LYS A 76 26.55 4.81 -15.32
CA LYS A 76 27.04 6.20 -15.47
C LYS A 76 26.27 7.12 -16.42
N ASN A 77 25.08 6.78 -16.92
CA ASN A 77 24.46 7.47 -18.07
C ASN A 77 23.00 7.94 -17.85
N CYS A 78 22.57 8.23 -16.62
CA CYS A 78 21.35 9.01 -16.38
C CYS A 78 21.59 10.05 -15.27
N PRO A 79 21.62 11.36 -15.58
CA PRO A 79 21.63 12.39 -14.56
C PRO A 79 20.19 12.57 -14.05
N GLY A 80 19.82 11.89 -12.98
CA GLY A 80 18.48 12.02 -12.41
C GLY A 80 18.36 11.26 -11.10
N ALA A 81 18.54 12.00 -9.99
CA ALA A 81 18.25 11.68 -8.60
C ALA A 81 18.37 10.21 -8.13
N CYS A 82 19.28 9.96 -7.19
CA CYS A 82 19.10 8.89 -6.21
C CYS A 82 17.78 9.13 -5.48
N VAL A 83 16.73 8.40 -5.84
CA VAL A 83 15.43 8.54 -5.19
C VAL A 83 15.24 7.36 -4.25
N ARG A 84 15.22 7.69 -2.95
CA ARG A 84 14.86 6.78 -1.86
C ARG A 84 13.42 6.29 -2.07
N LEU A 85 13.29 5.00 -2.35
CA LEU A 85 12.00 4.36 -2.60
C LEU A 85 11.50 3.64 -1.35
N THR A 86 10.24 3.83 -1.00
CA THR A 86 9.60 3.12 0.11
C THR A 86 8.52 2.18 -0.37
N LEU A 87 8.35 1.05 0.34
CA LEU A 87 7.23 0.15 0.07
C LEU A 87 5.92 0.81 0.50
N ALA A 88 4.93 0.81 -0.37
CA ALA A 88 3.62 1.38 -0.10
C ALA A 88 2.49 0.58 -0.74
N ILE A 89 1.31 0.66 -0.13
CA ILE A 89 0.06 0.09 -0.66
C ILE A 89 -0.23 0.71 -2.02
N ASN A 90 -0.58 -0.11 -3.02
CA ASN A 90 -1.02 0.39 -4.32
C ASN A 90 -2.55 0.47 -4.35
N LEU A 91 -3.07 1.61 -4.79
CA LEU A 91 -4.49 1.81 -5.07
C LEU A 91 -4.74 1.45 -6.53
N ASP A 92 -5.40 0.33 -6.78
CA ASP A 92 -5.87 0.01 -8.14
C ASP A 92 -7.19 0.76 -8.41
N GLU A 93 -7.45 1.17 -9.65
CA GLU A 93 -8.70 1.86 -10.03
C GLU A 93 -9.93 1.05 -9.62
N ILE A 94 -9.85 -0.28 -9.70
CA ILE A 94 -10.94 -1.19 -9.32
C ILE A 94 -11.21 -1.14 -7.81
N SER A 95 -10.16 -1.03 -6.98
CA SER A 95 -10.28 -0.89 -5.53
C SER A 95 -10.93 0.43 -5.14
N ILE A 96 -10.76 1.47 -5.97
CA ILE A 96 -11.43 2.74 -5.79
C ILE A 96 -12.94 2.51 -5.93
N TYR A 97 -13.44 1.79 -6.93
CA TYR A 97 -14.88 1.58 -7.14
C TYR A 97 -15.61 0.79 -6.02
N SER A 98 -14.94 -0.11 -5.29
CA SER A 98 -15.56 -1.02 -4.28
C SER A 98 -15.85 -0.37 -2.91
N PHE A 99 -15.22 0.77 -2.61
CA PHE A 99 -15.69 1.83 -1.68
C PHE A 99 -16.26 1.49 -0.29
N LYS A 100 -15.66 0.58 0.47
CA LYS A 100 -15.86 0.55 1.94
C LYS A 100 -14.56 0.57 2.74
N SER A 101 -13.56 -0.19 2.31
CA SER A 101 -12.26 -0.31 2.95
C SER A 101 -11.24 -0.81 1.92
N LEU A 102 -9.98 -0.91 2.33
CA LEU A 102 -8.94 -1.56 1.55
C LEU A 102 -9.26 -3.07 1.49
N GLU A 103 -9.66 -3.59 0.33
CA GLU A 103 -10.04 -4.99 0.15
C GLU A 103 -8.82 -5.85 -0.20
N ALA A 104 -8.60 -6.91 0.58
CA ALA A 104 -7.58 -7.90 0.28
C ALA A 104 -8.02 -8.79 -0.90
N PRO A 105 -7.09 -9.24 -1.77
CA PRO A 105 -5.67 -8.91 -1.76
C PRO A 105 -5.36 -7.54 -2.40
N CYS A 106 -4.42 -6.78 -1.81
CA CYS A 106 -4.01 -5.47 -2.35
C CYS A 106 -2.60 -5.54 -2.96
N GLY A 107 -2.38 -4.82 -4.06
CA GLY A 107 -1.04 -4.66 -4.59
C GLY A 107 -0.17 -3.77 -3.69
N VAL A 108 1.14 -3.95 -3.76
CA VAL A 108 2.13 -3.02 -3.19
C VAL A 108 3.09 -2.56 -4.27
N SER A 109 3.66 -1.37 -4.09
CA SER A 109 4.60 -0.76 -5.02
C SER A 109 5.65 0.05 -4.27
N ALA A 110 6.78 0.29 -4.93
CA ALA A 110 7.75 1.28 -4.49
C ALA A 110 7.28 2.70 -4.85
N VAL A 111 7.37 3.65 -3.91
CA VAL A 111 7.02 5.06 -4.11
C VAL A 111 8.14 5.99 -3.70
N GLU A 112 8.25 7.12 -4.39
CA GLU A 112 9.20 8.21 -4.13
C GLU A 112 8.69 9.08 -2.97
N SER A 113 8.57 8.50 -1.77
CA SER A 113 8.13 9.22 -0.59
C SER A 113 8.82 8.69 0.65
N VAL A 114 9.39 9.59 1.43
CA VAL A 114 10.05 9.29 2.72
C VAL A 114 9.21 9.72 3.92
N ASP A 115 8.05 10.33 3.67
CA ASP A 115 7.16 10.78 4.72
C ASP A 115 6.35 9.59 5.28
N PRO A 116 6.30 9.38 6.61
CA PRO A 116 5.51 8.32 7.20
C PRO A 116 4.02 8.64 7.10
N VAL A 117 3.31 7.81 6.36
CA VAL A 117 1.86 7.84 6.18
C VAL A 117 1.29 6.43 6.28
N ALA A 118 0.00 6.31 6.56
CA ALA A 118 -0.64 5.01 6.76
C ALA A 118 -0.43 4.03 5.57
N ARG A 119 -0.24 4.57 4.36
CA ARG A 119 0.06 3.85 3.12
C ARG A 119 1.44 3.16 3.08
N ASN A 120 2.46 3.70 3.75
CA ASN A 120 3.86 3.21 3.66
C ASN A 120 4.46 2.78 5.00
N THR A 121 3.64 2.76 6.06
CA THR A 121 4.04 2.27 7.38
C THR A 121 3.52 0.85 7.63
N PHE A 122 4.38 0.04 8.26
CA PHE A 122 4.11 -1.34 8.63
C PHE A 122 4.46 -1.57 10.11
N CYS A 123 3.71 -2.43 10.78
CA CYS A 123 4.03 -2.94 12.10
C CYS A 123 4.74 -4.28 11.98
N ILE A 124 5.81 -4.48 12.74
CA ILE A 124 6.51 -5.76 12.83
C ILE A 124 5.78 -6.63 13.85
N LEU A 125 5.35 -7.83 13.44
CA LEU A 125 4.49 -8.70 14.24
C LEU A 125 5.20 -10.02 14.50
N SER A 126 5.08 -10.51 15.73
CA SER A 126 5.61 -11.83 16.07
C SER A 126 4.71 -12.93 15.53
N VAL A 127 5.30 -13.93 14.88
CA VAL A 127 4.60 -15.14 14.42
C VAL A 127 4.56 -16.20 15.53
N ASP A 128 5.57 -16.21 16.39
CA ASP A 128 5.77 -17.23 17.43
C ASP A 128 5.21 -16.81 18.81
N GLY A 129 4.50 -15.68 18.87
CA GLY A 129 3.93 -15.15 20.12
C GLY A 129 4.95 -14.49 21.04
N ALA A 130 6.14 -14.14 20.53
CA ALA A 130 7.14 -13.39 21.27
C ALA A 130 6.59 -12.02 21.72
N PRO A 131 7.00 -11.52 22.90
CA PRO A 131 6.48 -10.27 23.42
C PRO A 131 6.92 -9.08 22.54
N ALA A 132 6.07 -8.06 22.48
CA ALA A 132 6.32 -6.84 21.71
C ALA A 132 7.56 -6.04 22.18
N SER A 133 8.18 -6.38 23.30
CA SER A 133 9.38 -5.70 23.76
C SER A 133 10.68 -6.41 23.39
N GLU A 134 10.63 -7.51 22.64
CA GLU A 134 11.84 -8.23 22.24
C GLU A 134 12.35 -7.77 20.86
N PRO A 135 13.69 -7.64 20.72
CA PRO A 135 14.28 -7.30 19.44
C PRO A 135 14.13 -8.47 18.47
N ILE A 136 13.80 -8.17 17.21
CA ILE A 136 13.83 -9.18 16.16
C ILE A 136 15.28 -9.59 15.90
N ARG A 137 15.49 -10.86 15.59
CA ARG A 137 16.82 -11.42 15.32
C ARG A 137 16.98 -11.82 13.86
N PHE A 138 18.20 -11.72 13.33
CA PHE A 138 18.52 -12.37 12.06
C PHE A 138 18.26 -13.88 12.19
N GLY A 139 17.62 -14.50 11.20
CA GLY A 139 17.16 -15.89 11.38
C GLY A 139 15.68 -16.01 11.71
N GLN A 140 15.15 -15.04 12.48
CA GLN A 140 13.84 -15.16 13.09
C GLN A 140 12.71 -14.77 12.14
N LYS A 141 11.62 -15.54 12.20
CA LYS A 141 10.42 -15.28 11.41
C LYS A 141 9.58 -14.19 12.08
N PHE A 142 9.09 -13.26 11.27
CA PHE A 142 8.13 -12.24 11.67
C PHE A 142 7.15 -11.96 10.53
N SER A 143 6.09 -11.24 10.82
CA SER A 143 5.15 -10.75 9.81
C SER A 143 5.15 -9.23 9.76
N LEU A 144 4.81 -8.68 8.60
CA LEU A 144 4.69 -7.24 8.39
C LEU A 144 3.22 -6.92 8.18
N GLY A 145 2.62 -6.23 9.14
CA GLY A 145 1.22 -5.83 9.10
C GLY A 145 1.05 -4.35 8.74
N THR A 146 -0.05 -3.97 8.11
CA THR A 146 -0.46 -2.58 7.97
C THR A 146 -1.97 -2.47 8.07
N THR A 147 -2.43 -1.40 8.70
CA THR A 147 -3.85 -1.07 8.78
C THR A 147 -4.31 -0.22 7.58
N GLY A 148 -3.38 0.29 6.75
CA GLY A 148 -3.71 1.10 5.58
C GLY A 148 -4.60 2.32 5.90
N GLY A 149 -4.53 2.83 7.13
CA GLY A 149 -5.35 3.96 7.59
C GLY A 149 -6.79 3.59 7.97
N ALA A 150 -7.16 2.31 7.93
CA ALA A 150 -8.43 1.77 8.40
C ALA A 150 -8.22 1.06 9.76
N SER A 151 -9.00 1.39 10.78
CA SER A 151 -8.80 0.87 12.14
C SER A 151 -9.36 -0.53 12.38
N ASP A 152 -10.09 -1.11 11.42
CA ASP A 152 -10.91 -2.30 11.59
C ASP A 152 -10.22 -3.60 11.17
N ARG A 153 -9.20 -3.54 10.30
CA ARG A 153 -8.58 -4.74 9.71
C ARG A 153 -7.09 -4.57 9.47
N MET A 154 -6.32 -5.58 9.87
CA MET A 154 -4.89 -5.69 9.57
C MET A 154 -4.69 -6.44 8.26
N LEU A 155 -3.80 -5.94 7.42
CA LEU A 155 -3.33 -6.63 6.23
C LEU A 155 -1.85 -6.97 6.38
N TYR A 156 -1.47 -8.17 5.96
CA TYR A 156 -0.14 -8.72 6.08
C TYR A 156 0.54 -8.79 4.73
N LEU A 157 1.81 -8.41 4.68
CA LEU A 157 2.64 -8.53 3.49
C LEU A 157 2.85 -10.02 3.19
N ALA A 158 2.50 -10.43 1.99
CA ALA A 158 2.61 -11.80 1.51
C ALA A 158 3.35 -11.85 0.18
N SER A 159 4.01 -12.98 -0.06
CA SER A 159 4.51 -13.32 -1.40
C SER A 159 4.34 -14.80 -1.65
N ASP A 160 3.94 -15.15 -2.88
CA ASP A 160 3.67 -16.52 -3.30
C ASP A 160 4.41 -16.81 -4.60
N HIS A 161 4.77 -18.07 -4.82
CA HIS A 161 5.54 -18.51 -5.99
C HIS A 161 4.85 -18.08 -7.27
N LYS A 162 5.67 -17.70 -8.26
CA LYS A 162 5.19 -17.34 -9.58
C LYS A 162 4.39 -18.50 -10.18
N SER A 163 3.14 -18.24 -10.54
CA SER A 163 2.31 -19.15 -11.32
C SER A 163 1.84 -18.47 -12.61
N PHE A 164 1.19 -19.22 -13.49
CA PHE A 164 0.58 -18.65 -14.70
C PHE A 164 -0.50 -17.61 -14.40
N ILE A 165 -1.09 -17.66 -13.19
CA ILE A 165 -2.18 -16.78 -12.77
C ILE A 165 -1.66 -15.66 -11.86
N ARG A 166 -0.64 -15.92 -11.05
CA ARG A 166 -0.09 -14.98 -10.05
C ARG A 166 1.36 -14.64 -10.34
N PHE A 167 1.59 -13.41 -10.81
CA PHE A 167 2.91 -12.86 -11.07
C PHE A 167 2.87 -11.32 -11.01
N ALA A 168 4.04 -10.70 -10.80
CA ALA A 168 4.16 -9.24 -10.78
C ALA A 168 3.86 -8.65 -12.17
N LYS A 169 2.92 -7.70 -12.24
CA LYS A 169 2.40 -7.14 -13.51
C LYS A 169 3.48 -6.61 -14.47
N LYS A 170 4.58 -6.05 -13.96
CA LYS A 170 5.65 -5.44 -14.78
C LYS A 170 6.81 -6.37 -15.10
N SER A 171 7.30 -7.12 -14.11
CA SER A 171 8.52 -7.93 -14.24
C SER A 171 8.25 -9.40 -14.56
N HIS A 172 6.99 -9.85 -14.42
CA HIS A 172 6.63 -11.27 -14.44
C HIS A 172 7.41 -12.11 -13.43
N LEU A 173 7.89 -11.52 -12.33
CA LEU A 173 8.51 -12.23 -11.21
C LEU A 173 7.49 -12.59 -10.14
N GLN A 174 7.97 -13.12 -9.01
CA GLN A 174 7.18 -13.37 -7.82
C GLN A 174 6.46 -12.10 -7.37
N GLN A 175 5.14 -12.20 -7.16
CA GLN A 175 4.34 -11.05 -6.75
C GLN A 175 4.45 -10.86 -5.23
N VAL A 176 4.49 -9.61 -4.81
CA VAL A 176 4.27 -9.21 -3.41
C VAL A 176 2.92 -8.49 -3.33
N PHE A 177 2.12 -8.84 -2.34
CA PHE A 177 0.77 -8.32 -2.14
C PHE A 177 0.43 -8.28 -0.65
N LEU A 178 -0.71 -7.70 -0.32
CA LEU A 178 -1.27 -7.66 1.03
C LEU A 178 -2.47 -8.57 1.12
N THR A 179 -2.57 -9.35 2.19
CA THR A 179 -3.69 -10.27 2.48
C THR A 179 -4.17 -10.08 3.92
N ASP A 180 -5.40 -10.42 4.24
CA ASP A 180 -5.91 -10.45 5.63
C ASP A 180 -5.70 -11.79 6.34
N GLU A 181 -5.22 -12.79 5.61
CA GLU A 181 -4.98 -14.12 6.13
C GLU A 181 -3.52 -14.29 6.56
N LEU A 182 -3.30 -14.64 7.83
CA LEU A 182 -1.99 -15.09 8.30
C LEU A 182 -1.71 -16.50 7.76
N SER A 183 -0.57 -16.65 7.11
CA SER A 183 -0.12 -17.93 6.56
C SER A 183 1.41 -17.97 6.46
N TYR A 184 1.97 -19.10 6.03
CA TYR A 184 3.41 -19.20 5.76
C TYR A 184 3.90 -18.20 4.70
N LEU A 185 2.99 -17.74 3.80
CA LEU A 185 3.29 -16.74 2.77
C LEU A 185 3.52 -15.34 3.36
N THR A 186 3.02 -15.11 4.58
CA THR A 186 3.16 -13.84 5.33
C THR A 186 4.35 -13.83 6.29
N CYS A 187 5.14 -14.91 6.29
CA CYS A 187 6.33 -15.02 7.12
C CYS A 187 7.55 -14.48 6.37
N TRP A 188 8.19 -13.48 6.97
CA TRP A 188 9.40 -12.86 6.50
C TRP A 188 10.52 -13.10 7.50
N GLN A 189 11.76 -12.95 7.04
CA GLN A 189 12.94 -13.10 7.87
C GLN A 189 13.95 -12.04 7.46
N ALA A 190 14.56 -11.40 8.46
CA ALA A 190 15.69 -10.53 8.25
C ALA A 190 16.93 -11.39 8.07
N ALA A 191 17.66 -11.15 6.98
CA ALA A 191 18.95 -11.77 6.73
C ALA A 191 20.04 -10.70 6.79
N PHE A 192 21.21 -11.08 7.28
CA PHE A 192 22.36 -10.20 7.21
C PHE A 192 22.70 -9.88 5.73
N LEU A 193 23.11 -8.63 5.48
CA LEU A 193 23.29 -8.11 4.12
C LEU A 193 24.35 -8.90 3.35
N ASP A 194 25.51 -9.13 3.98
CA ASP A 194 26.58 -9.95 3.42
C ASP A 194 26.23 -11.45 3.55
N PRO A 195 26.05 -12.18 2.43
CA PRO A 195 25.74 -13.60 2.46
C PRO A 195 26.79 -14.45 3.17
N GLN A 196 28.07 -14.05 3.15
CA GLN A 196 29.16 -14.83 3.75
C GLN A 196 29.17 -14.76 5.27
N LEU A 197 28.52 -13.73 5.84
CA LEU A 197 28.47 -13.46 7.28
C LEU A 197 27.13 -13.84 7.91
N ARG A 198 26.19 -14.41 7.14
CA ARG A 198 24.83 -14.70 7.62
C ARG A 198 24.80 -15.73 8.74
N LEU A 199 25.67 -16.74 8.67
CA LEU A 199 25.69 -17.83 9.66
C LEU A 199 26.26 -17.33 10.99
N GLU A 200 27.30 -16.50 10.94
CA GLU A 200 27.98 -15.88 12.07
C GLU A 200 27.07 -14.89 12.80
N HIS A 201 26.21 -14.20 12.04
CA HIS A 201 25.27 -13.20 12.57
C HIS A 201 23.87 -13.77 12.86
N GLU A 202 23.65 -15.08 12.69
CA GLU A 202 22.37 -15.69 13.02
C GLU A 202 22.06 -15.55 14.52
N GLY A 203 20.83 -15.17 14.86
CA GLY A 203 20.39 -14.94 16.25
C GLY A 203 20.78 -13.59 16.85
N PHE A 204 21.61 -12.79 16.17
CA PHE A 204 21.90 -11.42 16.61
C PHE A 204 20.70 -10.48 16.36
N PRO A 205 20.47 -9.48 17.22
CA PRO A 205 19.39 -8.52 17.04
C PRO A 205 19.62 -7.67 15.77
N VAL A 206 18.52 -7.33 15.10
CA VAL A 206 18.54 -6.50 13.89
C VAL A 206 18.60 -5.02 14.27
N PRO A 207 19.57 -4.24 13.78
CA PRO A 207 19.68 -2.81 14.02
C PRO A 207 18.65 -1.98 13.24
#